data_AF-A0A800H882-F1
#
_entry.id   AF-A0A800H882-F1
#
_cell.length_a   1.000
_cell.length_b   1.000
_cell.length_c   1.000
_cell.angle_alpha   90.00
_cell.angle_beta   90.00
_cell.angle_gamma   90.00
#
_symmetry.space_group_name_H-M   'P 1'
#
loop_
_entity.id
_entity.type
_entity.pdbx_description
1 polymer ?
#
loop_
_entity_poly.entity_id
_entity_poly.type
_entity_poly.pdbx_seq_one_letter_code
_entity_poly.pdbx_strand_id
1 'polypeptide(L)'
;MTDLALPILFLFIAFIYSSVGLGGGSAYTALLAIFGVSYQIIPTTSLTMNLIVTFVGMVHFWKNGHGRFNLILPFLITSIPMTFVAGSLDVPEIFFKLFLLA
;
A
#
# COMPACT_ATOMS: atom_id res chain seq x y z
N MET A 1 -23.25 10.74 -7.29
CA MET A 1 -22.53 11.87 -6.63
C MET A 1 -21.61 11.39 -5.51
N THR A 2 -21.92 10.27 -4.86
CA THR A 2 -21.04 9.57 -3.89
C THR A 2 -19.86 8.85 -4.55
N ASP A 3 -19.95 8.52 -5.84
CA ASP A 3 -18.96 7.70 -6.56
C ASP A 3 -17.60 8.40 -6.74
N LEU A 4 -17.60 9.74 -6.75
CA LEU A 4 -16.38 10.55 -6.86
C LEU A 4 -15.71 10.83 -5.52
N ALA A 5 -16.40 10.62 -4.40
CA ALA A 5 -15.85 10.93 -3.08
C ALA A 5 -14.62 10.07 -2.76
N LEU A 6 -14.68 8.77 -3.09
CA LEU A 6 -13.62 7.81 -2.77
C LEU A 6 -12.32 8.10 -3.57
N PRO A 7 -12.35 8.33 -4.90
CA PRO A 7 -11.17 8.78 -5.64
C PRO A 7 -10.59 10.11 -5.14
N ILE A 8 -11.43 11.07 -4.75
CA ILE A 8 -10.97 12.37 -4.23
C ILE A 8 -10.26 12.20 -2.89
N LEU A 9 -10.81 11.39 -1.98
CA LEU A 9 -10.17 11.04 -0.72
C LEU A 9 -8.84 10.30 -0.94
N PHE A 10 -8.80 9.34 -1.88
CA PHE A 10 -7.56 8.67 -2.26
C PHE A 10 -6.49 9.65 -2.76
N LEU A 11 -6.87 10.59 -3.63
CA LEU A 11 -5.97 11.63 -4.12
C LEU A 11 -5.41 12.48 -2.98
N PHE A 12 -6.26 12.86 -2.03
CA PHE A 12 -5.86 13.69 -0.89
C PHE A 12 -4.89 12.95 0.04
N ILE A 13 -5.20 11.69 0.38
CA ILE A 13 -4.34 10.83 1.19
C ILE A 13 -3.00 10.62 0.47
N ALA A 14 -3.02 10.29 -0.81
CA ALA A 14 -1.82 10.08 -1.62
C ALA A 14 -0.94 11.33 -1.66
N PHE A 15 -1.54 12.50 -1.82
CA PHE A 15 -0.81 13.77 -1.83
C PHE A 15 -0.12 14.06 -0.49
N ILE A 16 -0.83 13.91 0.63
CA ILE A 16 -0.26 14.14 1.96
C ILE A 16 0.85 13.12 2.28
N TYR A 17 0.59 11.83 2.06
CA TYR A 17 1.55 10.78 2.37
C TYR A 17 2.81 10.88 1.48
N SER A 18 2.64 11.15 0.18
CA SER A 18 3.75 11.36 -0.74
C SER A 18 4.61 12.57 -0.37
N SER A 19 4.00 13.64 0.16
CA SER A 19 4.73 14.85 0.60
C SER A 19 5.73 14.54 1.73
N VAL A 20 5.46 13.54 2.55
CA VAL A 20 6.35 13.07 3.62
C VAL A 20 7.22 11.88 3.18
N GLY A 21 7.04 11.39 1.95
CA GLY A 21 7.76 10.23 1.40
C GLY A 21 7.20 8.87 1.86
N LEU A 22 6.00 8.84 2.44
CA LEU A 22 5.32 7.63 2.88
C LEU A 22 4.29 7.17 1.84
N GLY A 23 3.96 5.89 1.85
CA GLY A 23 3.08 5.28 0.85
C GLY A 23 1.57 5.29 1.14
N GLY A 24 1.18 5.37 2.42
CA GLY A 24 -0.23 5.52 2.82
C GLY A 24 -1.08 4.24 2.80
N GLY A 25 -0.49 3.06 2.64
CA GLY A 25 -1.22 1.78 2.55
C GLY A 25 -2.24 1.51 3.67
N SER A 26 -1.93 1.83 4.92
CA SER A 26 -2.89 1.66 6.03
C SER A 26 -4.11 2.59 5.90
N ALA A 27 -3.91 3.83 5.46
CA ALA A 27 -4.98 4.80 5.25
C ALA A 27 -5.92 4.40 4.11
N TYR A 28 -5.39 3.86 3.00
CA TYR A 28 -6.20 3.31 1.90
C TYR A 28 -7.04 2.12 2.36
N THR A 29 -6.43 1.22 3.14
CA THR A 29 -7.10 0.04 3.71
C THR A 29 -8.26 0.45 4.61
N ALA A 30 -8.02 1.41 5.52
CA ALA A 30 -9.04 1.93 6.42
C ALA A 30 -10.18 2.64 5.65
N LEU A 31 -9.84 3.44 4.64
CA LEU A 31 -10.85 4.13 3.83
C LEU A 31 -11.75 3.12 3.08
N LEU A 32 -11.17 2.11 2.43
CA LEU A 32 -11.93 1.09 1.73
C LEU A 32 -12.80 0.26 2.68
N ALA A 33 -12.32 -0.02 3.89
CA ALA A 33 -13.10 -0.70 4.92
C ALA A 33 -14.30 0.14 5.41
N ILE A 34 -14.10 1.44 5.66
CA ILE A 34 -15.16 2.37 6.09
C ILE A 34 -16.24 2.51 5.01
N PHE A 35 -15.86 2.54 3.73
CA PHE A 35 -16.79 2.60 2.62
C PHE A 35 -17.45 1.25 2.29
N GLY A 36 -17.18 0.19 3.05
CA GLY A 36 -17.84 -1.11 2.90
C GLY A 36 -17.43 -1.89 1.65
N VAL A 37 -16.23 -1.64 1.12
CA VAL A 37 -15.70 -2.39 -0.04
C VAL A 37 -15.47 -3.85 0.36
N SER A 38 -15.70 -4.78 -0.57
CA SER A 38 -15.47 -6.22 -0.33
C SER A 38 -14.05 -6.48 0.16
N TYR A 39 -13.93 -7.28 1.23
CA TYR A 39 -12.66 -7.74 1.81
C TYR A 39 -11.68 -8.27 0.74
N GLN A 40 -12.16 -8.95 -0.29
CA GLN A 40 -11.30 -9.50 -1.35
C GLN A 40 -10.59 -8.41 -2.19
N ILE A 41 -11.19 -7.22 -2.29
CA ILE A 41 -10.70 -6.13 -3.15
C ILE A 41 -9.81 -5.16 -2.34
N ILE A 42 -9.99 -5.10 -1.01
CA ILE A 42 -9.26 -4.15 -0.15
C ILE A 42 -7.72 -4.34 -0.25
N PRO A 43 -7.15 -5.54 -0.03
CA PRO A 43 -5.69 -5.70 -0.03
C PRO A 43 -5.07 -5.36 -1.38
N THR A 44 -5.69 -5.79 -2.47
CA THR A 44 -5.14 -5.61 -3.82
C THR A 44 -5.13 -4.13 -4.21
N THR A 45 -6.25 -3.43 -4.02
CA THR A 45 -6.35 -1.99 -4.34
C THR A 45 -5.45 -1.13 -3.46
N SER A 46 -5.44 -1.39 -2.14
CA SER A 46 -4.59 -0.69 -1.18
C SER A 46 -3.10 -0.87 -1.48
N LEU A 47 -2.67 -2.11 -1.75
CA LEU A 47 -1.27 -2.42 -2.06
C LEU A 47 -0.84 -1.79 -3.38
N THR A 48 -1.68 -1.82 -4.42
CA THR A 48 -1.39 -1.16 -5.69
C THR A 48 -1.16 0.34 -5.51
N MET A 49 -2.03 1.02 -4.77
CA MET A 49 -1.88 2.46 -4.51
C MET A 49 -0.62 2.76 -3.69
N ASN A 50 -0.36 1.96 -2.66
CA ASN A 50 0.85 2.08 -1.86
C ASN A 50 2.13 1.93 -2.71
N LEU A 51 2.17 0.93 -3.60
CA LEU A 51 3.30 0.71 -4.51
C LEU A 51 3.50 1.89 -5.46
N ILE A 52 2.44 2.45 -6.04
CA ILE A 52 2.55 3.60 -6.95
C ILE A 52 3.14 4.81 -6.23
N VAL A 53 2.60 5.17 -5.06
CA VAL A 53 3.05 6.36 -4.31
C VAL A 53 4.47 6.20 -3.79
N THR A 54 4.80 5.03 -3.22
CA THR A 54 6.16 4.76 -2.74
C THR A 54 7.17 4.67 -3.87
N PHE A 55 6.78 4.16 -5.04
CA PHE A 55 7.65 4.10 -6.21
C PHE A 55 8.04 5.50 -6.69
N VAL A 56 7.12 6.45 -6.72
CA VAL A 56 7.43 7.85 -7.05
C VAL A 56 8.44 8.44 -6.05
N GLY A 57 8.22 8.20 -4.75
CA GLY A 57 9.18 8.61 -3.70
C GLY A 57 10.55 7.96 -3.86
N MET A 58 10.59 6.66 -4.15
CA MET A 58 11.81 5.90 -4.43
C MET A 58 12.58 6.49 -5.61
N VAL A 59 11.91 6.78 -6.73
CA VAL A 59 12.55 7.39 -7.91
C VAL A 59 13.17 8.74 -7.55
N HIS A 60 12.47 9.55 -6.77
CA HIS A 60 12.99 10.84 -6.31
C HIS A 60 14.23 10.69 -5.42
N PHE A 61 14.18 9.75 -4.47
CA PHE A 61 15.29 9.42 -3.59
C PHE A 61 16.51 8.89 -4.37
N TRP A 62 16.25 8.09 -5.40
CA TRP A 62 17.28 7.55 -6.28
C TRP A 62 17.97 8.64 -7.09
N LYS A 63 17.20 9.56 -7.67
CA LYS A 63 17.72 10.68 -8.46
C LYS A 63 18.61 11.62 -7.63
N ASN A 64 18.35 11.74 -6.34
CA ASN A 64 19.17 12.55 -5.42
C ASN A 64 20.46 11.85 -4.97
N GLY A 65 20.82 10.69 -5.54
CA GLY A 65 22.09 10.01 -5.30
C GLY A 65 22.13 9.14 -4.04
N HIS A 66 20.99 8.92 -3.38
CA HIS A 66 20.91 8.10 -2.17
C HIS A 66 20.61 6.61 -2.44
N GLY A 67 20.45 6.20 -3.70
CA GLY A 67 20.18 4.82 -4.10
C GLY A 67 21.37 3.89 -3.91
N ARG A 68 21.43 3.17 -2.77
CA ARG A 68 22.49 2.18 -2.49
C ARG A 68 22.05 0.77 -2.91
N PHE A 69 22.32 0.41 -4.18
CA PHE A 69 21.99 -0.93 -4.72
C PHE A 69 22.46 -2.09 -3.83
N ASN A 70 23.65 -1.97 -3.24
CA ASN A 70 24.25 -3.04 -2.43
C ASN A 70 23.45 -3.35 -1.16
N LEU A 71 22.70 -2.38 -0.62
CA LEU A 71 21.77 -2.61 0.49
C LEU A 71 20.40 -3.06 0.01
N ILE A 72 19.90 -2.48 -1.09
CA ILE A 72 18.54 -2.73 -1.57
C ILE A 72 18.38 -4.16 -2.10
N LEU A 73 19.39 -4.67 -2.80
CA LEU A 73 19.36 -5.98 -3.45
C LEU A 73 19.05 -7.16 -2.49
N PRO A 74 19.74 -7.33 -1.33
CA PRO A 74 19.40 -8.40 -0.40
C PRO A 74 17.97 -8.28 0.17
N PHE A 75 17.47 -7.06 0.40
CA PHE A 75 16.08 -6.86 0.81
C PHE A 75 15.10 -7.23 -0.31
N LEU A 76 15.41 -6.92 -1.57
CA LEU A 76 14.53 -7.23 -2.69
C LEU A 76 14.41 -8.75 -2.91
N ILE A 77 15.54 -9.46 -2.90
CA ILE A 77 15.59 -10.92 -3.12
C ILE A 77 14.85 -11.67 -2.02
N THR A 78 14.88 -11.17 -0.78
CA THR A 78 14.22 -11.83 0.36
C THR A 78 12.75 -11.43 0.49
N SER A 79 12.41 -10.16 0.25
CA SER A 79 11.04 -9.65 0.44
C SER A 79 10.06 -10.11 -0.64
N ILE A 80 10.46 -10.15 -1.91
CA ILE A 80 9.57 -10.55 -3.02
C ILE A 80 9.00 -11.96 -2.82
N PRO A 81 9.81 -13.02 -2.61
CA PRO A 81 9.28 -14.37 -2.41
C PRO A 81 8.45 -14.49 -1.12
N MET A 82 8.88 -13.85 -0.03
CA MET A 82 8.11 -13.84 1.22
C MET A 82 6.74 -13.17 1.05
N THR A 83 6.66 -12.06 0.29
CA THR A 83 5.40 -11.38 0.01
C THR A 83 4.49 -12.24 -0.86
N PHE A 84 5.05 -12.97 -1.83
CA PHE A 84 4.29 -13.91 -2.65
C PHE A 84 3.71 -15.06 -1.82
N VAL A 85 4.52 -15.65 -0.93
CA VAL A 85 4.05 -16.69 0.00
C VAL A 85 2.94 -16.15 0.89
N ALA A 86 3.13 -14.98 1.51
CA ALA A 86 2.13 -14.35 2.37
C ALA A 86 0.83 -14.01 1.62
N GLY A 87 0.92 -13.51 0.38
CA GLY A 87 -0.23 -13.16 -0.44
C GLY A 87 -0.98 -14.36 -1.03
N SER A 88 -0.36 -15.54 -1.06
CA SER A 88 -0.99 -16.79 -1.52
C SER A 88 -1.74 -17.53 -0.40
N LEU A 89 -1.65 -17.05 0.84
CA LEU A 89 -2.40 -17.62 1.96
C LEU A 89 -3.85 -17.16 1.92
N ASP A 90 -4.78 -18.11 1.86
CA ASP A 90 -6.20 -17.83 2.03
C ASP A 90 -6.48 -17.49 3.51
N VAL A 91 -6.54 -16.19 3.81
CA VAL A 91 -6.86 -15.72 5.16
C VAL A 91 -8.39 -15.67 5.32
N PRO A 92 -8.97 -16.35 6.33
CA PRO A 92 -10.40 -16.26 6.61
C PRO A 92 -10.79 -14.82 6.97
N GLU A 93 -11.99 -14.40 6.55
CA GLU A 93 -12.49 -13.02 6.76
C GLU A 93 -12.42 -12.55 8.22
N ILE A 94 -12.68 -13.46 9.17
CA ILE A 94 -12.58 -13.18 10.62
C ILE A 94 -11.16 -12.76 11.01
N PHE A 95 -10.14 -13.47 10.53
CA PHE A 95 -8.75 -13.13 10.84
C PHE A 95 -8.33 -11.84 10.16
N PHE A 96 -8.76 -11.62 8.91
CA PHE A 96 -8.44 -10.37 8.23
C PHE A 96 -9.06 -9.15 8.92
N LYS A 97 -10.35 -9.23 9.27
CA LYS A 97 -11.02 -8.17 10.03
C LYS A 97 -10.39 -7.96 11.39
N LEU A 98 -10.00 -9.04 12.08
CA LEU A 98 -9.28 -8.94 13.35
C LEU A 98 -7.96 -8.19 13.19
N PHE A 99 -7.12 -8.54 12.22
CA PHE A 99 -5.84 -7.85 11.98
C PHE A 99 -6.00 -6.40 11.52
N LEU A 100 -7.09 -6.06 10.84
CA LEU A 100 -7.34 -4.71 10.35
C LEU A 100 -7.88 -3.79 11.46
N LEU A 101 -8.58 -4.35 12.45
CA LEU A 101 -9.27 -3.61 13.52
C LEU A 101 -8.55 -3.70 14.88
N ALA A 102 -7.55 -4.58 15.02
CA ALA A 102 -6.66 -4.70 16.18
C ALA A 102 -5.44 -3.78 16.04
#